data_AF-A0A6I2UKF8-F1
#
_entry.id   AF-A0A6I2UKF8-F1
#
_cell.length_a   1.000
_cell.length_b   1.000
_cell.length_c   1.000
_cell.angle_alpha   90.00
_cell.angle_beta   90.00
_cell.angle_gamma   90.00
#
_symmetry.space_group_name_H-M   'P 1'
#
loop_
_entity.id
_entity.type
_entity.pdbx_description
1 polymer ?
#
loop_
_entity_poly.entity_id
_entity_poly.type
_entity_poly.pdbx_seq_one_letter_code
_entity_poly.pdbx_strand_id
1 'polypeptide(L)'
;MELISGMNKYAEYIMNTLTARELLEQLAEECSELSKASLKLIRALELSENATPIDKIEAYDNFIEEQKDVISVLWLLTNSDRYAHIDDYSKYERWAKRLGYEEKSNCTIQGSEQND
;
A
#
# COMPACT_ATOMS: atom_id res chain seq x y z
N MET A 1 -16.00 -5.15 20.48
CA MET A 1 -15.28 -5.12 19.20
C MET A 1 -14.13 -6.09 19.34
N GLU A 2 -14.29 -7.29 18.81
CA GLU A 2 -13.18 -8.25 18.73
C GLU A 2 -12.11 -7.69 17.79
N LEU A 3 -10.86 -7.73 18.25
CA LEU A 3 -9.69 -7.40 17.44
C LEU A 3 -9.57 -8.45 16.32
N ILE A 4 -9.66 -7.97 15.08
CA ILE A 4 -9.54 -8.77 13.85
C ILE A 4 -8.15 -9.41 13.78
N SER A 5 -8.08 -10.59 13.16
CA SER A 5 -6.87 -11.24 12.64
C SER A 5 -5.84 -10.19 12.20
N GLY A 6 -4.68 -10.17 12.87
CA GLY A 6 -3.78 -9.02 12.92
C GLY A 6 -3.41 -8.46 11.56
N MET A 7 -3.75 -7.17 11.36
CA MET A 7 -3.26 -6.33 10.28
C MET A 7 -1.75 -6.52 10.12
N ASN A 8 -1.29 -6.55 8.88
CA ASN A 8 0.11 -6.67 8.52
C ASN A 8 0.91 -5.64 9.31
N LYS A 9 2.01 -6.08 9.95
CA LYS A 9 2.89 -5.23 10.77
C LYS A 9 3.27 -3.90 10.10
N TYR A 10 3.41 -3.89 8.77
CA TYR A 10 3.72 -2.68 8.01
C TYR A 10 2.52 -1.75 7.86
N ALA A 11 1.34 -2.30 7.56
CA ALA A 11 0.10 -1.53 7.51
C ALA A 11 -0.25 -0.95 8.89
N GLU A 12 -0.10 -1.74 9.95
CA GLU A 12 -0.26 -1.30 11.34
C GLU A 12 0.71 -0.15 11.68
N TYR A 13 1.98 -0.27 11.29
CA TYR A 13 2.95 0.80 11.49
C TYR A 13 2.56 2.09 10.76
N ILE A 14 2.14 2.00 9.50
CA ILE A 14 1.71 3.18 8.71
C ILE A 14 0.50 3.84 9.35
N MET A 15 -0.52 3.04 9.72
CA MET A 15 -1.74 3.53 10.37
C MET A 15 -1.43 4.27 11.68
N ASN A 16 -0.48 3.78 12.47
CA ASN A 16 -0.07 4.42 13.72
C ASN A 16 0.88 5.61 13.54
N THR A 17 1.51 5.74 12.36
CA THR A 17 2.48 6.81 12.07
C THR A 17 1.83 8.02 11.43
N LEU A 18 0.87 7.81 10.53
CA LEU A 18 0.23 8.88 9.78
C LEU A 18 -1.04 9.40 10.47
N THR A 19 -1.24 10.71 10.39
CA THR A 19 -2.49 11.35 10.80
C THR A 19 -3.60 11.08 9.79
N ALA A 20 -4.86 11.19 10.22
CA ALA A 20 -6.02 11.10 9.33
C ALA A 20 -5.96 12.12 8.18
N ARG A 21 -5.40 13.31 8.41
CA ARG A 21 -5.19 14.32 7.35
C ARG A 21 -4.21 13.80 6.30
N GLU A 22 -3.06 13.29 6.71
CA GLU A 22 -2.04 12.77 5.78
C GLU A 22 -2.59 11.58 4.99
N LEU A 23 -3.35 10.69 5.62
CA LEU A 23 -3.99 9.59 4.91
C LEU A 23 -5.06 10.07 3.91
N LEU A 24 -5.81 11.14 4.20
CA LEU A 24 -6.73 11.76 3.25
C LEU A 24 -5.99 12.44 2.08
N GLU A 25 -4.84 13.06 2.35
CA GLU A 25 -3.96 13.61 1.30
C GLU A 25 -3.42 12.49 0.40
N GLN A 26 -3.00 11.36 0.97
CA GLN A 26 -2.63 10.18 0.19
C GLN A 26 -3.81 9.65 -0.63
N LEU A 27 -4.99 9.52 -0.05
CA LEU A 27 -6.18 9.06 -0.79
C LEU A 27 -6.46 9.95 -2.01
N ALA A 28 -6.31 11.27 -1.86
CA ALA A 28 -6.50 12.21 -2.96
C ALA A 28 -5.45 12.01 -4.07
N GLU A 29 -4.18 11.78 -3.71
CA GLU A 29 -3.11 11.50 -4.67
C GLU A 29 -3.38 10.17 -5.40
N GLU A 30 -3.63 9.07 -4.68
CA GLU A 30 -3.88 7.75 -5.30
C GLU A 30 -5.12 7.77 -6.21
N CYS A 31 -6.17 8.52 -5.85
CA CYS A 31 -7.33 8.73 -6.74
C CYS A 31 -6.96 9.47 -8.04
N SER A 32 -6.06 10.46 -7.95
CA SER A 32 -5.54 11.20 -9.10
C SER A 32 -4.67 10.32 -9.99
N GLU A 33 -3.82 9.46 -9.41
CA GLU A 33 -3.02 8.48 -10.15
C GLU A 33 -3.89 7.43 -10.84
N LEU A 34 -4.89 6.88 -10.15
CA LEU A 34 -5.88 5.97 -10.73
C LEU A 34 -6.67 6.63 -11.89
N SER A 35 -7.03 7.91 -11.76
CA SER A 35 -7.66 8.67 -12.85
C SER A 35 -6.74 8.73 -14.08
N LYS A 36 -5.46 9.05 -13.89
CA LYS A 36 -4.47 9.09 -14.98
C LYS A 36 -4.27 7.70 -15.60
N ALA A 37 -4.17 6.64 -14.79
CA ALA A 37 -4.03 5.27 -15.26
C ALA A 37 -5.25 4.80 -16.08
N SER A 38 -6.45 5.17 -15.64
CA SER A 38 -7.69 4.90 -16.38
C SER A 38 -7.70 5.55 -17.76
N LEU A 39 -7.27 6.82 -17.84
CA LEU A 39 -7.14 7.53 -19.12
C LEU A 39 -6.08 6.90 -20.03
N LYS A 40 -4.94 6.45 -19.47
CA LYS A 40 -3.92 5.71 -20.23
C LYS A 40 -4.49 4.40 -20.78
N LEU A 41 -5.22 3.65 -19.95
CA LEU A 41 -5.85 2.39 -20.36
C LEU A 41 -6.88 2.60 -21.47
N ILE A 42 -7.73 3.64 -21.39
CA ILE A 42 -8.67 4.01 -22.47
C ILE A 42 -7.94 4.20 -23.80
N ARG A 43 -6.81 4.91 -23.78
CA ARG A 43 -6.00 5.17 -24.99
C ARG A 43 -5.32 3.91 -25.50
N ALA A 44 -4.81 3.07 -24.60
CA ALA A 44 -4.14 1.82 -24.96
C ALA A 44 -5.14 0.82 -25.56
N LEU A 45 -6.37 0.77 -25.04
CA LEU A 45 -7.47 -0.06 -25.55
C LEU A 45 -8.10 0.49 -26.84
N GLU A 46 -7.60 1.62 -27.37
CA GLU A 46 -8.14 2.27 -28.58
C GLU A 46 -9.63 2.65 -28.45
N LEU A 47 -10.10 2.90 -27.22
CA LEU A 47 -11.47 3.36 -26.92
C LEU A 47 -11.64 4.88 -27.10
N SER A 48 -10.62 5.54 -27.66
CA SER A 48 -10.60 6.97 -27.97
C SER A 48 -9.88 7.21 -29.29
N GLU A 49 -10.16 8.34 -29.94
CA GLU A 49 -9.48 8.74 -31.19
C GLU A 49 -7.97 8.99 -31.03
N ASN A 50 -7.48 9.08 -29.78
CA ASN A 50 -6.08 9.37 -29.45
C ASN A 50 -5.36 8.13 -28.92
N ALA A 51 -5.21 7.11 -29.77
CA ALA A 51 -4.44 5.91 -29.44
C ALA A 51 -3.01 6.25 -28.98
N THR A 52 -2.46 5.43 -28.09
CA THR A 52 -1.11 5.57 -27.55
C THR A 52 -0.30 4.32 -27.90
N PRO A 53 1.02 4.41 -28.13
CA PRO A 53 1.86 3.24 -28.40
C PRO A 53 2.17 2.41 -27.14
N ILE A 54 1.64 2.77 -25.97
CA ILE A 54 1.80 1.99 -24.74
C ILE A 54 1.11 0.63 -24.91
N ASP A 55 1.77 -0.43 -24.42
CA ASP A 55 1.25 -1.78 -24.48
C ASP A 55 -0.03 -1.93 -23.63
N LYS A 56 -1.00 -2.72 -24.13
CA LYS A 56 -2.31 -2.89 -23.48
C LYS A 56 -2.18 -3.60 -22.12
N ILE A 57 -1.24 -4.54 -21.99
CA ILE A 57 -0.99 -5.28 -20.75
C ILE A 57 -0.33 -4.34 -19.74
N GLU A 58 0.69 -3.59 -20.16
CA GLU A 58 1.35 -2.59 -19.30
C GLU A 58 0.35 -1.55 -18.76
N ALA A 59 -0.53 -1.02 -19.61
CA ALA A 59 -1.55 -0.07 -19.18
C ALA A 59 -2.57 -0.68 -18.21
N TYR A 60 -2.91 -1.96 -18.40
CA TYR A 60 -3.83 -2.68 -17.51
C TYR A 60 -3.18 -2.98 -16.16
N ASP A 61 -1.93 -3.42 -16.14
CA ASP A 61 -1.17 -3.68 -14.92
C ASP A 61 -1.03 -2.40 -14.09
N ASN A 62 -0.73 -1.26 -14.73
CA ASN A 62 -0.70 0.03 -14.04
C ASN A 62 -2.08 0.38 -13.46
N PHE A 63 -3.17 0.15 -14.20
CA PHE A 63 -4.52 0.40 -13.69
C PHE A 63 -4.89 -0.49 -12.48
N ILE A 64 -4.47 -1.76 -12.48
CA ILE A 64 -4.65 -2.66 -11.33
C ILE A 64 -3.81 -2.19 -10.15
N GLU A 65 -2.58 -1.74 -10.38
CA GLU A 65 -1.70 -1.21 -9.35
C GLU A 65 -2.33 0.00 -8.64
N GLU A 66 -2.75 1.04 -9.37
CA GLU A 66 -3.35 2.23 -8.73
C GLU A 66 -4.66 1.92 -7.99
N GLN A 67 -5.42 0.91 -8.44
CA GLN A 67 -6.60 0.45 -7.67
C GLN A 67 -6.20 -0.12 -6.32
N LYS A 68 -5.13 -0.91 -6.28
CA LYS A 68 -4.61 -1.47 -5.03
C LYS A 68 -4.08 -0.37 -4.12
N ASP A 69 -3.45 0.67 -4.66
CA ASP A 69 -3.00 1.81 -3.88
C ASP A 69 -4.16 2.56 -3.23
N VAL A 70 -5.23 2.88 -3.99
CA VAL A 70 -6.46 3.47 -3.43
C VAL A 70 -7.08 2.58 -2.34
N ILE A 71 -7.24 1.28 -2.59
CA ILE A 71 -7.80 0.33 -1.62
C ILE A 71 -6.93 0.25 -0.37
N SER A 72 -5.61 0.34 -0.51
CA SER A 72 -4.67 0.32 0.61
C SER A 72 -4.87 1.51 1.54
N VAL A 73 -5.02 2.72 0.98
CA VAL A 73 -5.29 3.91 1.79
C VAL A 73 -6.68 3.83 2.44
N LEU A 74 -7.69 3.29 1.74
CA LEU A 74 -9.03 3.07 2.32
C LEU A 74 -9.01 2.05 3.46
N TRP A 75 -8.20 0.99 3.37
CA TRP A 75 -8.00 0.04 4.46
C TRP A 75 -7.44 0.74 5.70
N LEU A 76 -6.38 1.52 5.56
CA LEU A 76 -5.75 2.27 6.66
C LEU A 76 -6.68 3.34 7.26
N LEU A 77 -7.43 4.07 6.43
CA LEU A 77 -8.34 5.13 6.88
C LEU A 77 -9.56 4.61 7.64
N THR A 78 -10.11 3.48 7.19
CA THR A 78 -11.42 3.01 7.66
C THR A 78 -11.34 1.80 8.57
N ASN A 79 -10.23 1.05 8.52
CA ASN A 79 -10.07 -0.26 9.14
C ASN A 79 -11.27 -1.19 8.88
N SER A 80 -11.84 -1.09 7.67
CA SER A 80 -13.05 -1.80 7.27
C SER A 80 -12.72 -3.14 6.62
N ASP A 81 -13.28 -4.23 7.13
CA ASP A 81 -13.08 -5.60 6.63
C ASP A 81 -13.35 -5.77 5.13
N ARG A 82 -14.12 -4.85 4.53
CA ARG A 82 -14.31 -4.78 3.08
C ARG A 82 -12.97 -4.73 2.31
N TYR A 83 -11.97 -4.07 2.89
CA TYR A 83 -10.68 -3.83 2.27
C TYR A 83 -9.56 -4.72 2.84
N ALA A 84 -9.84 -5.54 3.86
CA ALA A 84 -8.82 -6.37 4.54
C ALA A 84 -8.07 -7.35 3.62
N HIS A 85 -8.65 -7.70 2.47
CA HIS A 85 -7.99 -8.54 1.46
C HIS A 85 -6.72 -7.93 0.86
N ILE A 86 -6.48 -6.62 1.05
CA ILE A 86 -5.29 -5.93 0.56
C ILE A 86 -4.08 -6.05 1.50
N ASP A 87 -4.26 -6.62 2.70
CA ASP A 87 -3.29 -6.55 3.79
C ASP A 87 -1.97 -7.29 3.50
N ASP A 88 -1.97 -8.24 2.56
CA ASP A 88 -0.78 -8.93 2.05
C ASP A 88 -0.01 -8.14 0.96
N TYR A 89 -0.44 -6.92 0.65
CA TYR A 89 0.15 -6.13 -0.42
C TYR A 89 1.57 -5.67 -0.07
N SER A 90 2.53 -6.07 -0.90
CA SER A 90 3.97 -5.84 -0.67
C SER A 90 4.39 -4.36 -0.63
N LYS A 91 3.55 -3.44 -1.13
CA LYS A 91 3.82 -2.00 -1.05
C LYS A 91 3.77 -1.47 0.39
N TYR A 92 3.05 -2.11 1.32
CA TYR A 92 3.07 -1.69 2.71
C TYR A 92 4.48 -1.74 3.31
N GLU A 93 5.26 -2.78 3.02
CA GLU A 93 6.65 -2.86 3.46
C GLU A 93 7.48 -1.68 2.95
N ARG A 94 7.32 -1.35 1.66
CA ARG A 94 8.04 -0.24 1.03
C ARG A 94 7.63 1.09 1.65
N TRP A 95 6.34 1.29 1.90
CA TRP A 95 5.82 2.52 2.51
C TRP A 95 6.27 2.66 3.97
N ALA A 96 6.14 1.60 4.77
CA ALA A 96 6.61 1.59 6.15
C ALA A 96 8.10 1.94 6.23
N LYS A 97 8.95 1.33 5.37
CA LYS A 97 10.39 1.67 5.30
C LYS A 97 10.64 3.14 4.94
N ARG A 98 9.85 3.73 4.03
CA ARG A 98 9.94 5.17 3.71
C ARG A 98 9.59 6.07 4.90
N LEU A 99 8.70 5.60 5.78
CA LEU A 99 8.34 6.29 7.02
C LEU A 99 9.32 6.04 8.18
N GLY A 100 10.37 5.25 7.96
CA GLY A 100 11.39 4.96 8.97
C GLY A 100 11.15 3.68 9.77
N TYR A 101 10.33 2.74 9.27
CA TYR A 101 10.22 1.43 9.89
C TYR A 101 11.57 0.70 9.84
N GLU A 102 12.10 0.38 11.02
CA GLU A 102 13.26 -0.48 11.19
C GLU A 102 12.83 -1.81 11.80
N GLU A 103 13.25 -2.90 11.17
CA GLU A 103 13.03 -4.22 11.74
C GLU A 103 13.94 -4.37 12.97
N LYS A 104 13.35 -4.63 14.14
CA LYS A 104 14.13 -4.85 15.35
C LYS A 104 15.04 -6.06 15.13
N SER A 105 16.33 -5.81 14.96
CA SER A 105 17.36 -6.85 15.00
C SER A 105 17.25 -7.57 16.34
N ASN A 106 16.92 -8.86 16.33
CA ASN A 106 17.00 -9.69 17.53
C ASN A 106 18.47 -9.72 17.98
N CYS A 107 18.83 -8.86 18.94
CA CYS A 107 20.11 -8.92 19.61
C CYS A 107 20.08 -10.14 20.52
N THR A 108 20.61 -11.26 20.05
CA THR A 108 20.86 -12.44 20.87
C THR A 108 21.91 -12.07 21.91
N ILE A 109 21.48 -11.77 23.14
CA ILE A 109 22.38 -11.70 24.29
C ILE A 109 22.88 -13.13 24.52
N GLN A 110 24.08 -13.44 24.05
CA GLN A 110 24.81 -14.60 24.55
C GLN A 110 25.21 -14.29 25.99
N GLY A 111 24.54 -14.93 26.94
CA GLY A 111 24.90 -14.89 28.34
C GLY A 111 26.31 -15.44 28.52
N SER A 112 27.20 -14.61 29.05
CA SER A 112 28.45 -15.06 29.65
C SER A 112 28.11 -15.82 30.94
N GLU A 113 28.08 -17.15 30.87
CA GLU A 113 28.16 -17.99 32.08
C GLU A 113 29.51 -17.75 32.75
N GLN A 114 29.45 -17.28 33.99
CA GLN A 114 30.57 -17.17 34.91
C GLN A 114 30.98 -18.59 35.29
N ASN A 115 32.25 -18.92 35.10
CA ASN A 115 32.86 -20.13 35.65
C ASN A 115 33.12 -19.90 37.14
N ASP A 116 32.48 -20.71 37.99
CA ASP A 116 32.89 -20.97 39.38
C ASP A 116 34.05 -21.98 39.42
#